data_AF-R8BCF7-F1
#
_entry.id   AF-R8BCF7-F1
#
_cell.length_a   1.000
_cell.length_b   1.000
_cell.length_c   1.000
_cell.angle_alpha   90.00
_cell.angle_beta   90.00
_cell.angle_gamma   90.00
#
_symmetry.space_group_name_H-M   'P 1'
#
loop_
_entity.id
_entity.type
_entity.pdbx_description
1 polymer ?
#
loop_
_entity_poly.entity_id
_entity_poly.type
_entity_poly.pdbx_seq_one_letter_code
_entity_poly.pdbx_strand_id
1 'polypeptide(L)'
;MEYEDVQRYADDDTKTRYQDLTFRHAMSESPHFIWCTAGCGSGQIHDSGSQQPIVACVKCGARSCFHHSVPWHENLSCDEYDALLADPEKFRSRFEIDNDEVATADEARRAQEDADRAYAQSLLAEEQRAVDEERRERLRREEEARTARQRAEREEQQRTLAEQRKIAARRMYQEDESQKTIARTTKPCPGCGWAIEKNAGW
;
A
#
# COMPACT_ATOMS: atom_id res chain seq x y z
N MET A 1 -58.64 -14.07 44.54
CA MET A 1 -58.98 -15.33 45.23
C MET A 1 -58.24 -15.29 46.53
N GLU A 2 -58.96 -15.33 47.65
CA GLU A 2 -58.32 -15.35 48.96
C GLU A 2 -57.90 -16.79 49.30
N TYR A 3 -56.89 -16.92 50.18
CA TYR A 3 -56.34 -18.21 50.63
C TYR A 3 -57.45 -19.16 51.15
N GLU A 4 -58.49 -18.59 51.76
CA GLU A 4 -59.63 -19.30 52.29
C GLU A 4 -60.52 -19.94 51.21
N ASP A 5 -60.65 -19.32 50.03
CA ASP A 5 -61.43 -19.86 48.91
C ASP A 5 -60.77 -21.10 48.31
N VAL A 6 -59.44 -21.08 48.20
CA VAL A 6 -58.66 -22.19 47.67
C VAL A 6 -58.67 -23.37 48.65
N GLN A 7 -58.58 -23.12 49.96
CA GLN A 7 -58.69 -24.19 50.95
C GLN A 7 -60.07 -24.84 51.01
N ARG A 8 -61.13 -24.09 50.69
CA ARG A 8 -62.51 -24.56 50.84
C ARG A 8 -63.03 -25.33 49.62
N TYR A 9 -62.58 -24.97 48.41
CA TYR A 9 -63.16 -25.47 47.17
C TYR A 9 -62.19 -26.26 46.27
N ALA A 10 -60.89 -26.26 46.56
CA ALA A 10 -59.92 -26.96 45.72
C ALA A 10 -59.76 -28.45 46.09
N ASP A 11 -59.28 -29.25 45.14
CA ASP A 11 -58.79 -30.61 45.38
C ASP A 11 -57.46 -30.59 46.16
N ASP A 12 -57.07 -31.73 46.74
CA ASP A 12 -55.89 -31.81 47.61
C ASP A 12 -54.56 -31.56 46.88
N ASP A 13 -54.47 -31.82 45.57
CA ASP A 13 -53.30 -31.47 44.75
C ASP A 13 -53.19 -29.95 44.59
N THR A 14 -54.30 -29.30 44.25
CA THR A 14 -54.39 -27.85 44.10
C THR A 14 -54.11 -27.12 45.42
N LYS A 15 -54.57 -27.63 46.56
CA LYS A 15 -54.24 -27.08 47.89
C LYS A 15 -52.74 -27.14 48.17
N THR A 16 -52.12 -28.29 47.93
CA THR A 16 -50.69 -28.50 48.18
C THR A 16 -49.86 -27.56 47.30
N ARG A 17 -50.21 -27.45 46.01
CA ARG A 17 -49.53 -26.54 45.08
C ARG A 17 -49.71 -25.08 45.47
N TYR A 18 -50.89 -24.70 45.93
CA TYR A 18 -51.14 -23.34 46.39
C TYR A 18 -50.37 -23.02 47.68
N GLN A 19 -50.27 -23.95 48.63
CA GLN A 19 -49.45 -23.80 49.83
C GLN A 19 -47.96 -23.66 49.49
N ASP A 20 -47.44 -24.49 48.58
CA ASP A 20 -46.05 -24.40 48.12
C ASP A 20 -45.75 -23.07 47.42
N LEU A 21 -46.65 -22.60 46.56
CA LEU A 21 -46.50 -21.31 45.87
C LEU A 21 -46.58 -20.14 46.84
N THR A 22 -47.50 -20.20 47.81
CA THR A 22 -47.65 -19.16 48.84
C THR A 22 -46.42 -19.11 49.75
N PHE A 23 -45.91 -20.27 50.16
CA PHE A 23 -44.69 -20.37 50.96
C PHE A 23 -43.48 -19.84 50.19
N ARG A 24 -43.35 -20.19 48.90
CA ARG A 24 -42.29 -19.68 48.03
C ARG A 24 -42.34 -18.17 47.89
N HIS A 25 -43.54 -17.61 47.73
CA HIS A 25 -43.78 -16.18 47.65
C HIS A 25 -43.39 -15.47 48.96
N ALA A 26 -43.91 -15.94 50.10
CA ALA A 26 -43.64 -15.33 51.41
C ALA A 26 -42.15 -15.33 51.77
N MET A 27 -41.41 -16.39 51.43
CA MET A 27 -39.97 -16.44 51.67
C MET A 27 -39.18 -15.56 50.68
N SER A 28 -39.65 -15.41 49.44
CA SER A 28 -39.02 -14.53 48.44
C SER A 28 -39.20 -13.04 48.73
N GLU A 29 -40.07 -12.66 49.65
CA GLU A 29 -40.20 -11.27 50.13
C GLU A 29 -39.02 -10.85 51.02
N SER A 30 -38.27 -11.82 51.57
CA SER A 30 -37.10 -11.50 52.39
C SER A 30 -35.93 -11.01 51.51
N PRO A 31 -35.26 -9.91 51.88
CA PRO A 31 -34.10 -9.44 51.15
C PRO A 31 -32.99 -10.48 51.24
N HIS A 32 -32.22 -10.65 50.17
CA HIS A 32 -31.11 -11.62 50.07
C HIS A 32 -31.51 -13.10 49.98
N PHE A 33 -32.79 -13.43 49.86
CA PHE A 33 -33.20 -14.83 49.73
C PHE A 33 -33.32 -15.28 48.27
N ILE A 34 -32.83 -16.49 47.97
CA ILE A 34 -32.90 -17.09 46.64
C ILE A 34 -33.33 -18.57 46.71
N TRP A 35 -34.24 -18.94 45.82
CA TRP A 35 -34.63 -20.33 45.59
C TRP A 35 -33.65 -21.03 44.65
N CYS A 36 -33.31 -22.29 44.95
CA CYS A 36 -32.46 -23.07 44.06
C CYS A 36 -33.12 -23.31 42.69
N THR A 37 -32.43 -22.90 41.62
CA THR A 37 -32.90 -23.05 40.23
C THR A 37 -32.90 -24.50 39.72
N ALA A 38 -32.11 -25.38 40.34
CA ALA A 38 -32.04 -26.81 40.00
C ALA A 38 -33.24 -27.64 40.50
N GLY A 39 -34.29 -27.01 41.04
CA GLY A 39 -35.53 -27.71 41.43
C GLY A 39 -35.43 -28.58 42.69
N CYS A 40 -34.35 -28.47 43.48
CA CYS A 40 -34.19 -29.27 44.71
C CYS A 40 -35.06 -28.78 45.89
N GLY A 41 -35.77 -27.65 45.71
CA GLY A 41 -36.72 -27.08 46.67
C GLY A 41 -36.10 -26.44 47.91
N SER A 42 -34.78 -26.29 47.99
CA SER A 42 -34.14 -25.51 49.06
C SER A 42 -34.03 -24.04 48.68
N GLY A 43 -34.30 -23.16 49.64
CA GLY A 43 -33.99 -21.74 49.56
C GLY A 43 -32.94 -21.37 50.59
N GLN A 44 -32.12 -20.37 50.28
CA GLN A 44 -31.04 -19.92 51.14
C GLN A 44 -30.91 -18.39 51.10
N ILE A 45 -30.40 -17.84 52.19
CA ILE A 45 -30.06 -16.42 52.31
C ILE A 45 -28.62 -16.24 51.86
N HIS A 46 -28.38 -15.26 50.98
CA HIS A 46 -27.08 -14.91 50.47
C HIS A 46 -26.70 -13.49 50.91
N ASP A 47 -26.12 -13.39 52.11
CA ASP A 47 -25.77 -12.12 52.76
C ASP A 47 -24.78 -11.26 51.95
N SER A 48 -24.00 -11.88 51.06
CA SER A 48 -23.06 -11.17 50.18
C SER A 48 -23.76 -10.39 49.04
N GLY A 49 -25.07 -10.58 48.88
CA GLY A 49 -25.92 -9.81 47.96
C GLY A 49 -25.41 -9.78 46.52
N SER A 50 -25.58 -8.64 45.85
CA SER A 50 -25.19 -8.45 44.45
C SER A 50 -23.67 -8.34 44.23
N GLN A 51 -22.86 -8.17 45.28
CA GLN A 51 -21.40 -8.10 45.15
C GLN A 51 -20.76 -9.45 44.83
N GLN A 52 -21.42 -10.54 45.21
CA GLN A 52 -21.03 -11.89 44.84
C GLN A 52 -22.24 -12.56 44.18
N PRO A 53 -22.43 -12.43 42.86
CA PRO A 53 -23.63 -12.94 42.20
C PRO A 53 -23.69 -14.47 42.14
N ILE A 54 -22.61 -15.18 42.49
CA ILE A 54 -22.55 -16.64 42.49
C ILE A 54 -23.15 -17.17 43.79
N VAL A 55 -24.28 -17.88 43.70
CA VAL A 55 -24.87 -18.60 44.83
C VAL A 55 -24.77 -20.10 44.57
N ALA A 56 -24.11 -20.82 45.46
CA ALA A 56 -24.06 -22.28 45.42
C ALA A 56 -25.11 -22.86 46.39
N CYS A 57 -25.97 -23.72 45.86
CA CYS A 57 -27.02 -24.36 46.64
C CYS A 57 -26.43 -25.25 47.74
N VAL A 58 -26.80 -25.04 49.00
CA VAL A 58 -26.33 -25.86 50.13
C VAL A 58 -26.74 -27.33 50.02
N LYS A 59 -27.89 -27.61 49.38
CA LYS A 59 -28.44 -28.97 49.26
C LYS A 59 -27.87 -29.77 48.09
N CYS A 60 -27.70 -29.14 46.92
CA CYS A 60 -27.32 -29.85 45.68
C CYS A 60 -26.05 -29.31 45.00
N GLY A 61 -25.46 -28.22 45.50
CA GLY A 61 -24.25 -27.62 44.92
C GLY A 61 -24.44 -26.91 43.59
N ALA A 62 -25.66 -26.85 43.06
CA ALA A 62 -25.95 -26.11 41.82
C ALA A 62 -25.64 -24.61 42.00
N ARG A 63 -25.01 -24.00 40.99
CA ARG A 63 -24.68 -22.57 40.97
C ARG A 63 -25.76 -21.79 40.25
N SER A 64 -26.22 -20.69 40.84
CA SER A 64 -27.19 -19.77 40.27
C SER A 64 -26.70 -18.33 40.37
N CYS A 65 -27.14 -17.49 39.43
CA CYS A 65 -26.92 -16.04 39.48
C CYS A 65 -27.94 -15.40 40.43
N PHE A 66 -27.48 -14.63 41.42
CA PHE A 66 -28.34 -13.91 42.37
C PHE A 66 -29.13 -12.77 41.68
N HIS A 67 -28.53 -12.12 40.69
CA HIS A 67 -29.16 -10.99 39.98
C HIS A 67 -30.31 -11.44 39.07
N HIS A 68 -30.10 -12.50 38.31
CA HIS A 68 -31.06 -12.98 37.31
C HIS A 68 -31.91 -14.17 37.76
N SER A 69 -31.57 -14.81 38.89
CA SER A 69 -32.24 -16.02 39.39
C SER A 69 -32.29 -17.18 38.37
N VAL A 70 -31.26 -17.30 37.53
CA VAL A 70 -31.07 -18.36 36.52
C VAL A 70 -29.84 -19.23 36.86
N PRO A 71 -29.65 -20.40 36.22
CA PRO A 71 -28.39 -21.13 36.31
C PRO A 71 -27.18 -20.24 36.01
N TRP A 72 -26.10 -20.44 36.75
CA TRP A 72 -24.92 -19.58 36.67
C TRP A 72 -24.32 -19.52 35.25
N HIS A 73 -24.13 -18.30 34.73
CA HIS A 73 -23.51 -18.04 33.44
C HIS A 73 -21.98 -17.86 33.62
N GLU A 74 -21.21 -18.96 33.47
CA GLU A 74 -19.77 -19.03 33.81
C GLU A 74 -18.87 -18.04 33.05
N ASN A 75 -19.25 -17.60 31.87
CA ASN A 75 -18.42 -16.81 30.97
C ASN A 75 -18.98 -15.42 30.67
N LEU A 76 -20.00 -15.00 31.42
CA LEU A 76 -20.67 -13.72 31.22
C LEU A 76 -20.78 -13.01 32.57
N SER A 77 -20.49 -11.72 32.59
CA SER A 77 -20.95 -10.84 33.67
C SER A 77 -22.47 -10.70 33.61
N CYS A 78 -23.07 -10.19 34.69
CA CYS A 78 -24.51 -9.94 34.71
C CYS A 78 -24.94 -8.99 33.57
N ASP A 79 -24.15 -7.93 33.32
CA ASP A 79 -24.42 -6.96 32.27
C ASP A 79 -24.28 -7.56 30.85
N GLU A 80 -23.28 -8.43 30.63
CA GLU A 80 -23.12 -9.16 29.37
C GLU A 80 -24.25 -10.17 29.14
N TYR A 81 -24.73 -10.81 30.20
CA TYR A 81 -25.89 -11.72 30.12
C TYR A 81 -27.18 -10.95 29.79
N ASP A 82 -27.37 -9.76 30.35
CA ASP A 82 -28.49 -8.88 29.98
C ASP A 82 -28.39 -8.40 28.52
N ALA A 83 -27.20 -8.06 28.04
CA ALA A 83 -26.96 -7.70 26.64
C ALA A 83 -27.24 -8.88 25.70
N LEU A 84 -26.89 -10.11 26.10
CA LEU A 84 -27.22 -11.33 25.35
C LEU A 84 -28.73 -11.58 25.30
N LEU A 85 -29.45 -11.34 26.40
CA LEU A 85 -30.91 -11.45 26.43
C LEU A 85 -31.60 -10.36 25.60
N ALA A 86 -31.03 -9.16 25.54
CA ALA A 86 -31.57 -8.04 24.78
C ALA A 86 -31.41 -8.25 23.26
N ASP A 87 -30.21 -8.63 22.80
CA ASP A 87 -29.90 -8.83 21.37
C ASP A 87 -29.01 -10.07 21.15
N PRO A 88 -29.61 -11.28 21.05
CA PRO A 88 -28.86 -12.53 20.91
C PRO A 88 -27.95 -12.60 19.68
N GLU A 89 -28.39 -11.99 18.58
CA GLU A 89 -27.68 -11.99 17.29
C GLU A 89 -26.51 -10.99 17.25
N LYS A 90 -26.51 -9.98 18.13
CA LYS A 90 -25.51 -8.92 18.15
C LYS A 90 -24.52 -9.05 19.31
N PHE A 91 -24.76 -10.03 20.18
CA PHE A 91 -23.86 -10.31 21.29
C PHE A 91 -22.49 -10.73 20.75
N ARG A 92 -21.53 -9.80 20.84
CA ARG A 92 -20.12 -10.05 20.57
C ARG A 92 -19.40 -10.09 21.89
N SER A 93 -18.60 -11.14 22.07
CA SER A 93 -17.70 -11.19 23.21
C SER A 93 -16.69 -10.04 23.14
N ARG A 94 -16.19 -9.59 24.29
CA ARG A 94 -15.17 -8.53 24.33
C ARG A 94 -13.94 -8.85 23.46
N PHE A 95 -13.58 -10.13 23.40
CA PHE A 95 -12.47 -10.60 22.57
C PHE A 95 -12.72 -10.40 21.06
N GLU A 96 -13.95 -10.59 20.60
CA GLU A 96 -14.31 -10.35 19.19
C GLU A 96 -14.26 -8.87 18.85
N ILE A 97 -14.72 -8.01 19.76
CA ILE A 97 -14.64 -6.55 19.59
C ILE A 97 -13.18 -6.10 19.52
N ASP A 98 -12.35 -6.54 20.46
CA ASP A 98 -10.93 -6.20 20.49
C ASP A 98 -10.22 -6.70 19.21
N ASN A 99 -10.57 -7.90 18.72
CA ASN A 99 -10.02 -8.43 17.46
C ASN A 99 -10.47 -7.63 16.24
N ASP A 100 -11.75 -7.23 16.16
CA ASP A 100 -12.28 -6.39 15.09
C ASP A 100 -11.59 -5.01 15.08
N GLU A 101 -11.38 -4.41 16.25
CA GLU A 101 -10.67 -3.14 16.39
C GLU A 101 -9.21 -3.25 15.94
N VAL A 102 -8.52 -4.32 16.33
CA VAL A 102 -7.15 -4.57 15.85
C VAL A 102 -7.12 -4.81 14.34
N ALA A 103 -8.07 -5.57 13.80
CA ALA A 103 -8.15 -5.87 12.37
C ALA A 103 -8.38 -4.59 11.54
N THR A 104 -9.30 -3.72 11.98
CA THR A 104 -9.58 -2.44 11.31
C THR A 104 -8.38 -1.48 11.39
N ALA A 105 -7.69 -1.43 12.53
CA ALA A 105 -6.47 -0.65 12.67
C ALA A 105 -5.33 -1.17 11.77
N ASP A 106 -5.18 -2.49 11.67
CA ASP A 106 -4.21 -3.13 10.77
C ASP A 106 -4.52 -2.87 9.29
N GLU A 107 -5.78 -2.92 8.90
CA GLU A 107 -6.22 -2.59 7.54
C GLU A 107 -5.92 -1.12 7.20
N ALA A 108 -6.25 -0.19 8.10
CA ALA A 108 -5.94 1.22 7.93
C ALA A 108 -4.43 1.47 7.79
N ARG A 109 -3.60 0.80 8.61
CA ARG A 109 -2.14 0.88 8.51
C ARG A 109 -1.63 0.39 7.15
N ARG A 110 -2.10 -0.77 6.69
CA ARG A 110 -1.71 -1.33 5.38
C ARG A 110 -2.12 -0.41 4.23
N ALA A 111 -3.33 0.14 4.28
CA ALA A 111 -3.81 1.08 3.27
C ALA A 111 -2.93 2.33 3.21
N GLN A 112 -2.48 2.85 4.36
CA GLN A 112 -1.53 3.95 4.42
C GLN A 112 -0.17 3.57 3.83
N GLU A 113 0.40 2.42 4.23
CA GLU A 113 1.69 1.94 3.71
C GLU A 113 1.69 1.75 2.19
N ASP A 114 0.59 1.23 1.63
CA ASP A 114 0.44 1.04 0.19
C ASP A 114 0.29 2.38 -0.55
N ALA A 115 -0.42 3.35 0.03
CA ALA A 115 -0.49 4.71 -0.51
C ALA A 115 0.87 5.41 -0.51
N ASP A 116 1.63 5.31 0.60
CA ASP A 116 2.97 5.86 0.71
C ASP A 116 3.93 5.19 -0.29
N ARG A 117 3.81 3.87 -0.47
CA ARG A 117 4.59 3.12 -1.47
C ARG A 117 4.25 3.56 -2.90
N ALA A 118 2.96 3.73 -3.21
CA ALA A 118 2.53 4.20 -4.53
C ALA A 118 3.04 5.61 -4.82
N TYR A 119 3.00 6.49 -3.82
CA TYR A 119 3.57 7.83 -3.92
C TYR A 119 5.08 7.79 -4.16
N ALA A 120 5.83 7.02 -3.36
CA ALA A 120 7.28 6.85 -3.55
C ALA A 120 7.63 6.31 -4.96
N GLN A 121 6.85 5.34 -5.47
CA GLN A 121 7.04 4.83 -6.84
C GLN A 121 6.76 5.89 -7.90
N SER A 122 5.75 6.74 -7.71
CA SER A 122 5.46 7.85 -8.64
C SER A 122 6.60 8.86 -8.70
N LEU A 123 7.16 9.24 -7.55
CA LEU A 123 8.30 10.16 -7.45
C LEU A 123 9.53 9.61 -8.19
N LEU A 124 9.88 8.34 -7.94
CA LEU A 124 11.00 7.68 -8.63
C LEU A 124 10.76 7.55 -10.13
N ALA A 125 9.53 7.30 -10.55
CA ALA A 125 9.18 7.23 -11.97
C ALA A 125 9.29 8.60 -12.66
N GLU A 126 8.92 9.68 -11.99
CA GLU A 126 9.11 11.05 -12.48
C GLU A 126 10.59 11.41 -12.60
N GLU A 127 11.40 11.10 -11.58
CA GLU A 127 12.85 11.30 -11.60
C GLU A 127 13.49 10.52 -12.75
N GLN A 128 13.14 9.25 -12.92
CA GLN A 128 13.67 8.43 -14.00
C GLN A 128 13.31 8.99 -15.39
N ARG A 129 12.09 9.52 -15.56
CA ARG A 129 11.67 10.17 -16.81
C ARG A 129 12.49 11.42 -17.09
N ALA A 130 12.75 12.24 -16.08
CA ALA A 130 13.58 13.44 -16.22
C ALA A 130 15.02 13.09 -16.62
N VAL A 131 15.62 12.07 -15.98
CA VAL A 131 16.96 11.56 -16.32
C VAL A 131 17.01 11.01 -17.75
N ASP A 132 15.98 10.26 -18.16
CA ASP A 132 15.90 9.69 -19.50
C ASP A 132 15.72 10.77 -20.57
N GLU A 133 14.94 11.82 -20.28
CA GLU A 133 14.79 12.99 -21.15
C GLU A 133 16.12 13.74 -21.32
N GLU A 134 16.82 14.03 -20.22
CA GLU A 134 18.13 14.69 -20.26
C GLU A 134 19.16 13.84 -21.04
N ARG A 135 19.14 12.51 -20.86
CA ARG A 135 19.97 11.58 -21.63
C ARG A 135 19.66 11.65 -23.12
N ARG A 136 18.38 11.67 -23.50
CA ARG A 136 17.95 11.77 -24.91
C ARG A 136 18.38 13.10 -25.52
N GLU A 137 18.26 14.20 -24.78
CA GLU A 137 18.70 15.52 -25.23
C GLU A 137 20.22 15.57 -25.44
N ARG A 138 21.01 15.04 -24.49
CA ARG A 138 22.47 14.93 -24.62
C ARG A 138 22.87 14.16 -25.87
N LEU A 139 22.25 13.00 -26.11
CA LEU A 139 22.54 12.19 -27.30
C LEU A 139 22.20 12.94 -28.60
N ARG A 140 21.08 13.68 -28.64
CA ARG A 140 20.72 14.52 -29.79
C ARG A 140 21.75 15.60 -30.05
N ARG A 141 22.18 16.33 -29.01
CA ARG A 141 23.23 17.37 -29.12
C ARG A 141 24.55 16.79 -29.61
N GLU A 142 24.95 15.62 -29.11
CA GLU A 142 26.17 14.93 -29.56
C GLU A 142 26.08 14.51 -31.03
N GLU A 143 24.93 14.00 -31.47
CA GLU A 143 24.70 13.61 -32.87
C GLU A 143 24.68 14.82 -33.81
N GLU A 144 23.98 15.89 -33.43
CA GLU A 144 23.98 17.16 -34.15
C GLU A 144 25.40 17.74 -34.26
N ALA A 145 26.17 17.74 -33.16
CA ALA A 145 27.56 18.18 -33.18
C ALA A 145 28.43 17.30 -34.09
N ARG A 146 28.24 15.98 -34.06
CA ARG A 146 28.96 15.03 -34.93
C ARG A 146 28.65 15.28 -36.40
N THR A 147 27.37 15.46 -36.75
CA THR A 147 26.95 15.72 -38.13
C THR A 147 27.41 17.10 -38.61
N ALA A 148 27.37 18.12 -37.76
CA ALA A 148 27.92 19.44 -38.06
C ALA A 148 29.43 19.41 -38.32
N ARG A 149 30.21 18.68 -37.49
CA ARG A 149 31.65 18.47 -37.70
C ARG A 149 31.93 17.79 -39.03
N GLN A 150 31.22 16.71 -39.36
CA GLN A 150 31.38 16.02 -40.63
C GLN A 150 31.04 16.90 -41.84
N ARG A 151 30.01 17.75 -41.74
CA ARG A 151 29.66 18.70 -42.80
C ARG A 151 30.76 19.76 -42.97
N ALA A 152 31.22 20.37 -41.87
CA ALA A 152 32.30 21.35 -41.90
C ALA A 152 33.59 20.78 -42.49
N GLU A 153 33.97 19.56 -42.12
CA GLU A 153 35.15 18.88 -42.66
C GLU A 153 35.02 18.63 -44.17
N ARG A 154 33.85 18.16 -44.63
CA ARG A 154 33.59 17.98 -46.07
C ARG A 154 33.65 19.30 -46.84
N GLU A 155 33.07 20.36 -46.29
CA GLU A 155 33.13 21.69 -46.90
C GLU A 155 34.56 22.21 -46.98
N GLU A 156 35.37 22.02 -45.93
CA GLU A 156 36.78 22.39 -45.92
C GLU A 156 37.59 21.58 -46.94
N GLN A 157 37.39 20.26 -47.00
CA GLN A 157 38.00 19.40 -48.02
C GLN A 157 37.62 19.85 -49.43
N GLN A 158 36.36 20.22 -49.66
CA GLN A 158 35.94 20.75 -50.97
C GLN A 158 36.60 22.09 -51.29
N ARG A 159 36.70 23.01 -50.31
CA ARG A 159 37.37 24.30 -50.48
C ARG A 159 38.86 24.14 -50.79
N THR A 160 39.55 23.28 -50.05
CA THR A 160 40.97 23.01 -50.26
C THR A 160 41.23 22.37 -51.62
N LEU A 161 40.43 21.38 -52.03
CA LEU A 161 40.51 20.77 -53.36
C LEU A 161 40.21 21.78 -54.48
N ALA A 162 39.21 22.64 -54.31
CA ALA A 162 38.89 23.68 -55.27
C ALA A 162 40.04 24.68 -55.42
N GLU A 163 40.69 25.06 -54.32
CA GLU A 163 41.84 25.95 -54.33
C GLU A 163 43.06 25.29 -55.00
N GLN A 164 43.36 24.04 -54.66
CA GLN A 164 44.43 23.27 -55.32
C GLN A 164 44.21 23.17 -56.84
N ARG A 165 42.98 22.94 -57.29
CA ARG A 165 42.63 22.93 -58.72
C ARG A 165 42.90 24.28 -59.40
N LYS A 166 42.57 25.41 -58.76
CA LYS A 166 42.86 26.75 -59.29
C LYS A 166 44.38 26.99 -59.39
N ILE A 167 45.12 26.62 -58.35
CA ILE A 167 46.59 26.76 -58.34
C ILE A 167 47.21 25.91 -59.45
N ALA A 168 46.79 24.66 -59.61
CA ALA A 168 47.26 23.76 -60.66
C ALA A 168 46.97 24.34 -62.05
N ALA A 169 45.75 24.82 -62.29
CA ALA A 169 45.38 25.46 -63.56
C ALA A 169 46.24 26.70 -63.85
N ARG A 170 46.52 27.54 -62.84
CA ARG A 170 47.41 28.69 -62.98
C ARG A 170 48.85 28.28 -63.31
N ARG A 171 49.38 27.25 -62.64
CA ARG A 171 50.73 26.71 -62.92
C ARG A 171 50.83 26.16 -64.33
N MET A 172 49.84 25.37 -64.77
CA MET A 172 49.79 24.85 -66.14
C MET A 172 49.83 25.97 -67.18
N TYR A 173 49.05 27.04 -66.97
CA TYR A 173 49.07 28.20 -67.88
C TYR A 173 50.44 28.89 -67.89
N GLN A 174 51.05 29.11 -66.72
CA GLN A 174 52.38 29.73 -66.63
C GLN A 174 53.48 28.85 -67.25
N GLU A 175 53.41 27.53 -67.07
CA GLU A 175 54.32 26.56 -67.66
C GLU A 175 54.18 26.51 -69.19
N ASP A 176 52.95 26.54 -69.71
CA ASP A 176 52.68 26.61 -71.16
C ASP A 176 53.27 27.88 -71.79
N GLU A 177 53.03 29.05 -71.18
CA GLU A 177 53.62 30.32 -71.64
C GLU A 177 55.15 30.34 -71.49
N SER A 178 55.69 29.76 -70.42
CA SER A 178 57.13 29.59 -70.23
C SER A 178 57.72 28.68 -71.30
N GLN A 179 57.10 27.53 -71.58
CA GLN A 179 57.54 26.59 -72.61
C GLN A 179 57.53 27.23 -74.00
N LYS A 180 56.46 27.98 -74.35
CA LYS A 180 56.43 28.76 -75.61
C LYS A 180 57.56 29.78 -75.69
N THR A 181 57.83 30.48 -74.59
CA THR A 181 58.93 31.46 -74.53
C THR A 181 60.29 30.80 -74.69
N ILE A 182 60.55 29.69 -74.00
CA ILE A 182 61.77 28.89 -74.15
C ILE A 182 61.91 28.41 -75.59
N ALA A 183 60.86 27.84 -76.19
CA ALA A 183 60.87 27.38 -77.58
C ALA A 183 61.16 28.50 -78.59
N ARG A 184 60.70 29.73 -78.32
CA ARG A 184 60.97 30.91 -79.16
C ARG A 184 62.40 31.44 -79.01
N THR A 185 62.96 31.38 -77.79
CA THR A 185 64.22 32.06 -77.44
C THR A 185 65.44 31.13 -77.47
N THR A 186 65.23 29.82 -77.43
CA THR A 186 66.31 28.82 -77.36
C THR A 186 66.29 27.90 -78.58
N LYS A 187 67.45 27.31 -78.91
CA LYS A 187 67.56 26.27 -79.95
C LYS A 187 68.06 24.96 -79.34
N PRO A 188 67.63 23.79 -79.83
CA PRO A 188 68.08 22.51 -79.30
C PRO A 188 69.54 22.26 -79.67
N CYS A 189 70.32 21.79 -78.69
CA CYS A 189 71.68 21.34 -78.90
C CYS A 189 71.68 20.09 -79.80
N PRO A 190 72.44 20.05 -80.90
CA PRO A 190 72.44 18.93 -81.83
C PRO A 190 72.99 17.61 -81.25
N GLY A 191 73.68 17.64 -80.10
CA GLY A 191 74.22 16.44 -79.45
C GLY A 191 73.32 15.82 -78.38
N CYS A 192 72.63 16.63 -77.57
CA CYS A 192 71.84 16.15 -76.43
C CYS A 192 70.40 16.68 -76.36
N GLY A 193 70.00 17.54 -77.31
CA GLY A 193 68.63 18.08 -77.41
C GLY A 193 68.28 19.18 -76.40
N TRP A 194 69.17 19.57 -75.49
CA TRP A 194 68.90 20.62 -74.50
C TRP A 194 68.74 22.00 -75.14
N ALA A 195 67.83 22.81 -74.59
CA ALA A 195 67.54 24.18 -75.00
C ALA A 195 68.69 25.13 -74.61
N ILE A 196 69.32 25.78 -75.59
CA ILE A 196 70.40 26.77 -75.38
C ILE A 196 69.92 28.16 -75.81
N GLU A 197 69.96 29.12 -74.89
CA GLU A 197 69.64 30.53 -75.15
C GLU A 197 70.79 31.20 -75.94
N LYS A 198 70.47 31.83 -77.08
CA LYS A 198 71.49 32.52 -77.89
C LYS A 198 71.59 33.99 -77.48
N ASN A 199 72.45 34.25 -76.51
CA ASN A 199 72.85 35.61 -76.16
C ASN A 199 73.96 35.99 -77.16
N ALA A 200 73.70 37.00 -77.98
CA ALA A 200 74.53 37.39 -79.12
C ALA A 200 76.04 37.39 -78.81
N GLY A 201 76.76 36.44 -79.41
CA GLY A 201 78.20 36.49 -79.61
C GLY A 201 78.44 36.57 -81.12
N TRP A 202 79.22 37.58 -81.53
CA TRP A 202 79.70 37.76 -82.91
C TRP A 202 80.50 36.56 -83.38
#